data_AF-A0A6N6PJV1-F1
#
_entry.id   AF-A0A6N6PJV1-F1
#
_cell.length_a   1.000
_cell.length_b   1.000
_cell.length_c   1.000
_cell.angle_alpha   90.00
_cell.angle_beta   90.00
_cell.angle_gamma   90.00
#
_symmetry.space_group_name_H-M   'P 1'
#
loop_
_entity.id
_entity.type
_entity.pdbx_description
1 polymer ?
#
loop_
_entity_poly.entity_id
_entity_poly.type
_entity_poly.pdbx_seq_one_letter_code
_entity_poly.pdbx_strand_id
1 'polypeptide(L)'
;MPGGITGGFGSNLTLNGGVVGLGNGDFTRGLGASSNQVRFTSSGGFAAYTADRSVNFGGLELPATATWGFGSFVPDGQPLILGAADATHMVTVLNPLDLGTAGRTIRVDNGSASTDAVLSGDITATTSAGGLTKTGAGTLVLSGANTYTGTTTVSAGTLLANNTTGSGTGGNSVIVGAAGTLGGTGTITGVVTVDGKLSPGNSIESLATGTVNLNTGSTLVFESSFSDANFADLLDIAGSLNISGTVTLDLLGADLANLSWVVGDKLSIASYTGTWNSGTFDGWADDSTQAFGGNLWMINYDDLVAGKNFTSEQAGAAGYVTLTAAVPEPTSAMLLLVGALGMLNRRRRQA
;
A
#
# COMPACT_ATOMS: atom_id res chain seq x y z
N MET A 1 17.48 -2.23 -24.65
CA MET A 1 17.95 -1.05 -25.42
C MET A 1 16.91 0.04 -25.25
N PRO A 2 17.27 1.22 -24.70
CA PRO A 2 16.40 2.38 -24.72
C PRO A 2 16.30 2.86 -26.16
N GLY A 3 15.10 2.86 -26.72
CA GLY A 3 14.88 3.12 -28.13
C GLY A 3 13.57 2.52 -28.54
N GLY A 4 12.51 3.33 -28.45
CA GLY A 4 11.18 2.95 -28.87
C GLY A 4 11.21 2.34 -30.26
N ILE A 5 10.39 1.31 -30.49
CA ILE A 5 10.13 0.81 -31.83
C ILE A 5 9.32 1.89 -32.56
N THR A 6 10.01 2.89 -33.10
CA THR A 6 9.41 3.92 -33.93
C THR A 6 9.46 3.44 -35.37
N GLY A 7 8.32 3.01 -35.92
CA GLY A 7 8.13 2.90 -37.36
C GLY A 7 8.86 1.74 -38.03
N GLY A 8 8.19 0.59 -38.11
CA GLY A 8 8.62 -0.55 -38.88
C GLY A 8 7.59 -1.68 -38.72
N PHE A 9 6.41 -1.49 -39.30
CA PHE A 9 5.42 -2.54 -39.42
C PHE A 9 5.94 -3.56 -40.43
N GLY A 10 6.34 -4.75 -39.98
CA GLY A 10 6.86 -5.78 -40.88
C GLY A 10 7.44 -7.02 -40.19
N SER A 11 8.01 -6.89 -38.99
CA SER A 11 8.59 -8.02 -38.25
C SER A 11 7.88 -8.32 -36.94
N ASN A 12 8.04 -9.55 -36.46
CA ASN A 12 7.67 -9.98 -35.13
C ASN A 12 8.66 -9.43 -34.10
N LEU A 13 8.16 -8.93 -32.97
CA LEU A 13 9.00 -8.60 -31.82
C LEU A 13 9.14 -9.82 -30.91
N THR A 14 10.36 -10.35 -30.77
CA THR A 14 10.64 -11.44 -29.83
C THR A 14 11.34 -10.90 -28.58
N LEU A 15 10.74 -11.14 -27.42
CA LEU A 15 11.31 -10.84 -26.11
C LEU A 15 11.93 -12.10 -25.52
N ASN A 16 13.21 -12.02 -25.14
CA ASN A 16 14.01 -13.11 -24.57
C ASN A 16 14.85 -12.62 -23.39
N GLY A 17 14.28 -11.71 -22.60
CA GLY A 17 14.91 -11.03 -21.47
C GLY A 17 14.82 -9.50 -21.59
N GLY A 18 15.07 -8.83 -20.46
CA GLY A 18 15.13 -7.37 -20.38
C GLY A 18 13.80 -6.68 -20.68
N VAL A 19 13.88 -5.41 -21.08
CA VAL A 19 12.71 -4.59 -21.42
C VAL A 19 12.89 -3.86 -22.74
N VAL A 20 11.75 -3.61 -23.39
CA VAL A 20 11.62 -2.66 -24.49
C VAL A 20 11.42 -1.27 -23.91
N GLY A 21 12.31 -0.33 -24.22
CA GLY A 21 12.17 1.04 -23.76
C GLY A 21 11.26 1.86 -24.68
N LEU A 22 10.16 2.35 -24.16
CA LEU A 22 9.15 3.13 -24.86
C LEU A 22 9.41 4.63 -24.70
N GLY A 23 10.23 5.19 -25.60
CA GLY A 23 10.55 6.63 -25.61
C GLY A 23 9.69 7.46 -26.56
N ASN A 24 8.95 6.86 -27.48
CA ASN A 24 8.17 7.59 -28.47
C ASN A 24 6.90 6.81 -28.85
N GLY A 25 5.83 7.07 -28.08
CA GLY A 25 4.52 6.45 -28.25
C GLY A 25 4.30 5.19 -27.40
N ASP A 26 3.03 4.82 -27.31
CA ASP A 26 2.57 3.61 -26.64
C ASP A 26 2.87 2.35 -27.47
N PHE A 27 2.85 1.21 -26.81
CA PHE A 27 3.05 -0.08 -27.46
C PHE A 27 1.73 -0.78 -27.73
N THR A 28 1.44 -1.04 -29.00
CA THR A 28 0.24 -1.78 -29.41
C THR A 28 0.59 -2.82 -30.45
N ARG A 29 0.62 -4.10 -30.04
CA ARG A 29 0.83 -5.25 -30.93
C ARG A 29 0.12 -6.48 -30.37
N GLY A 30 -0.54 -7.25 -31.24
CA GLY A 30 -1.13 -8.52 -30.87
C GLY A 30 -0.08 -9.52 -30.37
N LEU A 31 -0.43 -10.40 -29.45
CA LEU A 31 0.42 -11.55 -29.12
C LEU A 31 0.48 -12.56 -30.28
N GLY A 32 1.67 -13.08 -30.56
CA GLY A 32 1.89 -14.14 -31.56
C GLY A 32 3.23 -14.05 -32.27
N ALA A 33 3.45 -14.94 -33.23
CA ALA A 33 4.72 -15.07 -33.96
C ALA A 33 4.73 -14.42 -35.35
N SER A 34 3.60 -13.90 -35.82
CA SER A 34 3.49 -13.28 -37.13
C SER A 34 4.09 -11.88 -37.17
N SER A 35 4.19 -11.33 -38.38
CA SER A 35 4.50 -9.91 -38.60
C SER A 35 3.57 -9.01 -37.75
N ASN A 36 4.11 -7.92 -37.22
CA ASN A 36 3.39 -6.94 -36.38
C ASN A 36 2.84 -7.49 -35.05
N GLN A 37 3.25 -8.69 -34.65
CA GLN A 37 2.96 -9.25 -33.34
C GLN A 37 4.16 -9.15 -32.40
N VAL A 38 3.92 -9.50 -31.15
CA VAL A 38 4.94 -9.68 -30.11
C VAL A 38 4.83 -11.07 -29.49
N ARG A 39 5.97 -11.67 -29.16
CA ARG A 39 6.02 -12.92 -28.42
C ARG A 39 7.10 -12.88 -27.34
N PHE A 40 6.84 -13.59 -26.26
CA PHE A 40 7.80 -13.86 -25.21
C PHE A 40 8.34 -15.29 -25.38
N THR A 41 9.65 -15.43 -25.38
CA THR A 41 10.38 -16.71 -25.41
C THR A 41 11.12 -17.00 -24.11
N SER A 42 11.20 -16.00 -23.24
CA SER A 42 11.72 -16.05 -21.88
C SER A 42 11.03 -14.91 -21.10
N SER A 43 11.63 -14.45 -20.01
CA SER A 43 11.23 -13.20 -19.36
C SER A 43 11.26 -12.02 -20.34
N GLY A 44 10.58 -10.93 -19.99
CA GLY A 44 10.61 -9.71 -20.79
C GLY A 44 9.60 -8.70 -20.31
N GLY A 45 9.63 -7.51 -20.89
CA GLY A 45 8.54 -6.55 -20.80
C GLY A 45 8.94 -5.16 -21.24
N PHE A 46 8.54 -4.13 -20.49
CA PHE A 46 8.51 -2.75 -20.98
C PHE A 46 8.91 -1.74 -19.92
N ALA A 47 9.55 -0.66 -20.34
CA ALA A 47 9.89 0.50 -19.52
C ALA A 47 9.53 1.78 -20.26
N ALA A 48 9.07 2.81 -19.55
CA ALA A 48 8.62 4.06 -20.13
C ALA A 48 9.67 5.18 -19.98
N TYR A 49 9.81 5.98 -21.03
CA TYR A 49 10.69 7.13 -21.06
C TYR A 49 9.95 8.32 -21.66
N THR A 50 10.35 9.53 -21.26
CA THR A 50 9.85 10.85 -21.70
C THR A 50 8.39 11.19 -21.38
N ALA A 51 7.52 10.18 -21.21
CA ALA A 51 6.14 10.29 -20.79
C ALA A 51 5.68 8.93 -20.26
N ASP A 52 4.59 8.89 -19.50
CA ASP A 52 3.93 7.64 -19.16
C ASP A 52 3.46 6.93 -20.43
N ARG A 53 3.59 5.60 -20.46
CA ARG A 53 3.30 4.78 -21.67
C ARG A 53 2.36 3.64 -21.37
N SER A 54 1.49 3.37 -22.33
CA SER A 54 0.61 2.20 -22.29
C SER A 54 1.15 1.04 -23.12
N VAL A 55 0.81 -0.18 -22.69
CA VAL A 55 1.10 -1.44 -23.38
C VAL A 55 -0.21 -2.19 -23.60
N ASN A 56 -0.50 -2.52 -24.87
CA ASN A 56 -1.65 -3.30 -25.30
C ASN A 56 -1.25 -4.49 -26.19
N PHE A 57 -1.56 -5.70 -25.71
CA PHE A 57 -1.35 -6.99 -26.37
C PHE A 57 -2.46 -7.47 -27.31
N GLY A 58 -3.52 -6.67 -27.55
CA GLY A 58 -4.68 -7.01 -28.39
C GLY A 58 -4.58 -6.61 -29.86
N GLY A 59 -3.55 -5.84 -30.26
CA GLY A 59 -3.46 -5.24 -31.61
C GLY A 59 -4.20 -3.89 -31.70
N LEU A 60 -4.63 -3.46 -32.90
CA LEU A 60 -5.33 -2.17 -33.11
C LEU A 60 -6.74 -2.09 -32.49
N GLU A 61 -7.17 -3.15 -31.80
CA GLU A 61 -8.46 -3.29 -31.12
C GLU A 61 -8.30 -3.13 -29.58
N LEU A 62 -9.41 -3.29 -28.84
CA LEU A 62 -9.45 -3.28 -27.38
C LEU A 62 -8.46 -4.28 -26.73
N PRO A 63 -8.03 -4.05 -25.47
CA PRO A 63 -7.10 -4.95 -24.79
C PRO A 63 -7.63 -6.39 -24.66
N ALA A 64 -6.92 -7.35 -25.25
CA ALA A 64 -7.21 -8.78 -25.12
C ALA A 64 -6.58 -9.34 -23.84
N THR A 65 -7.21 -10.35 -23.22
CA THR A 65 -6.61 -11.04 -22.06
C THR A 65 -5.28 -11.69 -22.44
N ALA A 66 -4.24 -11.43 -21.66
CA ALA A 66 -2.94 -12.10 -21.79
C ALA A 66 -2.83 -13.25 -20.79
N THR A 67 -2.80 -14.48 -21.27
CA THR A 67 -2.73 -15.69 -20.44
C THR A 67 -1.29 -16.19 -20.31
N TRP A 68 -0.80 -16.31 -19.08
CA TRP A 68 0.56 -16.77 -18.79
C TRP A 68 0.82 -18.18 -19.32
N GLY A 69 2.00 -18.42 -19.89
CA GLY A 69 2.39 -19.72 -20.46
C GLY A 69 1.64 -20.09 -21.75
N PHE A 70 0.71 -19.26 -22.22
CA PHE A 70 -0.11 -19.51 -23.41
C PHE A 70 -0.05 -18.33 -24.38
N GLY A 71 -0.41 -18.59 -25.65
CA GLY A 71 -0.68 -17.51 -26.61
C GLY A 71 0.52 -16.60 -26.90
N SER A 72 1.76 -17.07 -26.73
CA SER A 72 2.99 -16.27 -26.85
C SER A 72 3.20 -15.18 -25.80
N PHE A 73 2.41 -15.18 -24.72
CA PHE A 73 2.70 -14.39 -23.53
C PHE A 73 3.74 -15.10 -22.64
N VAL A 74 4.28 -14.39 -21.65
CA VAL A 74 5.39 -14.80 -20.78
C VAL A 74 5.34 -16.31 -20.46
N PRO A 75 6.40 -17.07 -20.77
CA PRO A 75 6.43 -18.52 -20.50
C PRO A 75 6.32 -18.87 -19.02
N ASP A 76 5.98 -20.13 -18.74
CA ASP A 76 5.97 -20.66 -17.38
C ASP A 76 7.32 -20.50 -16.67
N GLY A 77 7.27 -20.12 -15.39
CA GLY A 77 8.45 -19.88 -14.57
C GLY A 77 9.21 -18.59 -14.89
N GLN A 78 8.80 -17.81 -15.89
CA GLN A 78 9.43 -16.55 -16.25
C GLN A 78 8.66 -15.33 -15.71
N PRO A 79 9.35 -14.28 -15.25
CA PRO A 79 8.70 -13.04 -14.83
C PRO A 79 8.30 -12.15 -16.01
N LEU A 80 7.17 -11.45 -15.86
CA LEU A 80 6.92 -10.21 -16.58
C LEU A 80 7.75 -9.11 -15.91
N ILE A 81 8.46 -8.32 -16.71
CA ILE A 81 9.34 -7.25 -16.23
C ILE A 81 8.75 -5.90 -16.61
N LEU A 82 8.50 -5.04 -15.63
CA LEU A 82 8.01 -3.69 -15.83
C LEU A 82 8.98 -2.68 -15.22
N GLY A 83 9.13 -1.52 -15.85
CA GLY A 83 10.10 -0.52 -15.45
C GLY A 83 11.55 -0.92 -15.74
N ALA A 84 12.47 -0.01 -15.43
CA ALA A 84 13.92 -0.19 -15.52
C ALA A 84 14.60 0.83 -14.60
N ALA A 85 15.84 0.56 -14.20
CA ALA A 85 16.61 1.47 -13.33
C ALA A 85 16.83 2.87 -13.94
N ASP A 86 16.81 2.98 -15.26
CA ASP A 86 16.93 4.23 -16.00
C ASP A 86 15.58 4.74 -16.57
N ALA A 87 14.48 4.04 -16.30
CA ALA A 87 13.15 4.48 -16.70
C ALA A 87 12.81 5.79 -16.00
N THR A 88 12.17 6.70 -16.74
CA THR A 88 11.84 8.03 -16.22
C THR A 88 10.37 8.21 -15.88
N HIS A 89 9.53 7.28 -16.32
CA HIS A 89 8.08 7.38 -16.33
C HIS A 89 7.43 6.02 -16.11
N MET A 90 6.12 6.04 -15.88
CA MET A 90 5.32 4.87 -15.55
C MET A 90 4.93 4.07 -16.81
N VAL A 91 4.90 2.74 -16.69
CA VAL A 91 4.29 1.86 -17.71
C VAL A 91 2.96 1.28 -17.25
N THR A 92 1.91 1.44 -18.05
CA THR A 92 0.58 0.87 -17.79
C THR A 92 0.30 -0.28 -18.74
N VAL A 93 0.12 -1.49 -18.20
CA VAL A 93 -0.36 -2.64 -18.98
C VAL A 93 -1.89 -2.62 -18.96
N LEU A 94 -2.48 -2.44 -20.14
CA LEU A 94 -3.93 -2.28 -20.29
C LEU A 94 -4.69 -3.61 -20.27
N ASN A 95 -4.01 -4.70 -20.57
CA ASN A 95 -4.62 -6.02 -20.75
C ASN A 95 -5.04 -6.63 -19.42
N PRO A 96 -6.23 -7.25 -19.35
CA PRO A 96 -6.51 -8.24 -18.32
C PRO A 96 -5.46 -9.36 -18.38
N LEU A 97 -5.10 -9.92 -17.22
CA LEU A 97 -4.12 -11.00 -17.12
C LEU A 97 -4.79 -12.26 -16.59
N ASP A 98 -4.54 -13.40 -17.22
CA ASP A 98 -4.86 -14.71 -16.65
C ASP A 98 -3.57 -15.39 -16.21
N LEU A 99 -3.43 -15.62 -14.91
CA LEU A 99 -2.27 -16.27 -14.31
C LEU A 99 -2.18 -17.77 -14.67
N GLY A 100 -3.24 -18.36 -15.23
CA GLY A 100 -3.28 -19.78 -15.59
C GLY A 100 -3.32 -20.67 -14.34
N THR A 101 -2.42 -21.65 -14.29
CA THR A 101 -2.48 -22.74 -13.30
C THR A 101 -1.42 -22.68 -12.19
N ALA A 102 -0.61 -21.61 -12.13
CA ALA A 102 0.51 -21.51 -11.20
C ALA A 102 0.77 -20.07 -10.74
N GLY A 103 1.54 -19.92 -9.67
CA GLY A 103 2.02 -18.61 -9.20
C GLY A 103 2.92 -17.93 -10.23
N ARG A 104 2.70 -16.62 -10.44
CA ARG A 104 3.40 -15.81 -11.45
C ARG A 104 4.16 -14.67 -10.82
N THR A 105 5.34 -14.38 -11.36
CA THR A 105 6.18 -13.29 -10.88
C THR A 105 6.03 -12.06 -11.75
N ILE A 106 5.78 -10.92 -11.13
CA ILE A 106 5.92 -9.60 -11.75
C ILE A 106 7.09 -8.90 -11.07
N ARG A 107 8.12 -8.63 -11.85
CA ARG A 107 9.30 -7.89 -11.41
C ARG A 107 9.15 -6.45 -11.84
N VAL A 108 9.17 -5.52 -10.88
CA VAL A 108 9.12 -4.09 -11.16
C VAL A 108 10.43 -3.45 -10.73
N ASP A 109 11.16 -2.93 -11.71
CA ASP A 109 12.42 -2.22 -11.49
C ASP A 109 12.15 -0.74 -11.22
N ASN A 110 12.83 -0.20 -10.22
CA ASN A 110 12.64 1.17 -9.75
C ASN A 110 13.35 2.17 -10.68
N GLY A 111 12.57 2.98 -11.39
CA GLY A 111 13.03 4.13 -12.15
C GLY A 111 12.98 5.41 -11.31
N SER A 112 12.83 6.56 -11.98
CA SER A 112 12.67 7.86 -11.31
C SER A 112 11.21 8.28 -11.06
N ALA A 113 10.23 7.52 -11.56
CA ALA A 113 8.82 7.77 -11.29
C ALA A 113 8.46 7.27 -9.88
N SER A 114 7.51 7.93 -9.20
CA SER A 114 7.00 7.45 -7.90
C SER A 114 6.22 6.13 -8.04
N THR A 115 5.54 5.97 -9.17
CA THR A 115 4.90 4.74 -9.62
C THR A 115 5.59 4.26 -10.89
N ASP A 116 6.18 3.07 -10.86
CA ASP A 116 6.89 2.52 -12.01
C ASP A 116 5.96 1.76 -12.96
N ALA A 117 4.96 1.07 -12.41
CA ALA A 117 4.09 0.20 -13.19
C ALA A 117 2.65 0.15 -12.67
N VAL A 118 1.71 0.06 -13.60
CA VAL A 118 0.28 -0.16 -13.34
C VAL A 118 -0.22 -1.36 -14.13
N LEU A 119 -0.95 -2.25 -13.47
CA LEU A 119 -1.80 -3.25 -14.13
C LEU A 119 -3.25 -2.78 -13.98
N SER A 120 -3.81 -2.29 -15.08
CA SER A 120 -5.14 -1.67 -15.05
C SER A 120 -6.26 -2.66 -15.33
N GLY A 121 -5.96 -3.77 -16.00
CA GLY A 121 -6.92 -4.85 -16.26
C GLY A 121 -7.06 -5.80 -15.07
N ASP A 122 -8.21 -6.46 -14.98
CA ASP A 122 -8.45 -7.49 -13.98
C ASP A 122 -7.49 -8.67 -14.16
N ILE A 123 -7.04 -9.21 -13.03
CA ILE A 123 -6.21 -10.39 -12.94
C ILE A 123 -7.07 -11.55 -12.46
N THR A 124 -7.04 -12.64 -13.23
CA THR A 124 -7.77 -13.88 -12.96
C THR A 124 -6.80 -15.06 -12.93
N ALA A 125 -7.28 -16.22 -12.52
CA ALA A 125 -6.53 -17.47 -12.64
C ALA A 125 -7.48 -18.61 -12.98
N THR A 126 -7.01 -19.57 -13.76
CA THR A 126 -7.77 -20.78 -14.09
C THR A 126 -7.92 -21.72 -12.89
N THR A 127 -6.99 -21.67 -11.93
CA THR A 127 -6.98 -22.53 -10.73
C THR A 127 -6.65 -21.75 -9.47
N SER A 128 -6.93 -22.34 -8.31
CA SER A 128 -6.57 -21.75 -7.01
C SER A 128 -5.07 -21.66 -6.73
N ALA A 129 -4.23 -22.31 -7.53
CA ALA A 129 -2.79 -22.17 -7.44
C ALA A 129 -2.25 -20.90 -8.13
N GLY A 130 -3.08 -20.20 -8.92
CA GLY A 130 -2.69 -18.96 -9.59
C GLY A 130 -2.64 -17.80 -8.60
N GLY A 131 -1.43 -17.41 -8.21
CA GLY A 131 -1.15 -16.28 -7.32
C GLY A 131 -0.09 -15.35 -7.90
N LEU A 132 0.15 -14.22 -7.22
CA LEU A 132 1.06 -13.18 -7.69
C LEU A 132 2.26 -13.05 -6.76
N THR A 133 3.47 -12.97 -7.31
CA THR A 133 4.67 -12.58 -6.56
C THR A 133 5.23 -11.29 -7.15
N LYS A 134 5.15 -10.20 -6.38
CA LYS A 134 5.77 -8.91 -6.69
C LYS A 134 7.23 -8.93 -6.22
N THR A 135 8.15 -8.68 -7.15
CA THR A 135 9.59 -8.54 -6.89
C THR A 135 10.14 -7.23 -7.48
N GLY A 136 11.43 -6.97 -7.27
CA GLY A 136 12.07 -5.73 -7.69
C GLY A 136 11.71 -4.55 -6.80
N ALA A 137 12.57 -3.54 -6.77
CA ALA A 137 12.46 -2.42 -5.83
C ALA A 137 11.36 -1.41 -6.17
N GLY A 138 10.82 -1.44 -7.39
CA GLY A 138 9.86 -0.42 -7.86
C GLY A 138 8.46 -0.58 -7.30
N THR A 139 7.61 0.40 -7.59
CA THR A 139 6.21 0.49 -7.17
C THR A 139 5.28 -0.09 -8.25
N LEU A 140 4.47 -1.07 -7.86
CA LEU A 140 3.42 -1.67 -8.69
C LEU A 140 2.05 -1.26 -8.17
N VAL A 141 1.18 -0.76 -9.04
CA VAL A 141 -0.24 -0.54 -8.74
C VAL A 141 -1.09 -1.64 -9.37
N LEU A 142 -2.02 -2.21 -8.59
CA LEU A 142 -3.12 -3.03 -9.08
C LEU A 142 -4.41 -2.22 -9.00
N SER A 143 -5.00 -1.91 -10.16
CA SER A 143 -6.24 -1.10 -10.23
C SER A 143 -7.48 -1.92 -10.56
N GLY A 144 -7.31 -3.15 -11.05
CA GLY A 144 -8.41 -4.06 -11.40
C GLY A 144 -9.10 -4.70 -10.19
N ALA A 145 -10.31 -5.19 -10.41
CA ALA A 145 -11.06 -6.02 -9.46
C ALA A 145 -10.63 -7.48 -9.64
N ASN A 146 -9.55 -7.85 -8.98
CA ASN A 146 -8.88 -9.13 -9.19
C ASN A 146 -9.64 -10.28 -8.53
N THR A 147 -9.65 -11.45 -9.20
CA THR A 147 -10.45 -12.63 -8.78
C THR A 147 -9.64 -13.92 -8.71
N TYR A 148 -8.33 -13.88 -8.94
CA TYR A 148 -7.47 -15.04 -8.64
C TYR A 148 -7.52 -15.39 -7.15
N THR A 149 -7.27 -16.66 -6.84
CA THR A 149 -7.42 -17.19 -5.47
C THR A 149 -6.13 -17.80 -4.91
N GLY A 150 -5.02 -17.72 -5.65
CA GLY A 150 -3.70 -17.96 -5.09
C GLY A 150 -3.22 -16.76 -4.27
N THR A 151 -2.23 -17.00 -3.40
CA THR A 151 -1.64 -15.97 -2.53
C THR A 151 -0.96 -14.86 -3.33
N THR A 152 -1.08 -13.63 -2.84
CA THR A 152 -0.26 -12.49 -3.27
C THR A 152 0.93 -12.34 -2.33
N THR A 153 2.15 -12.33 -2.86
CA THR A 153 3.38 -12.13 -2.08
C THR A 153 4.10 -10.88 -2.56
N VAL A 154 4.26 -9.90 -1.66
CA VAL A 154 5.10 -8.72 -1.88
C VAL A 154 6.48 -9.03 -1.33
N SER A 155 7.37 -9.53 -2.20
CA SER A 155 8.72 -9.93 -1.77
C SER A 155 9.67 -8.74 -1.65
N ALA A 156 9.50 -7.72 -2.49
CA ALA A 156 10.30 -6.50 -2.49
C ALA A 156 9.57 -5.33 -3.15
N GLY A 157 9.98 -4.11 -2.79
CA GLY A 157 9.41 -2.86 -3.31
C GLY A 157 7.99 -2.65 -2.80
N THR A 158 7.22 -1.83 -3.52
CA THR A 158 5.87 -1.45 -3.10
C THR A 158 4.80 -2.09 -3.99
N LEU A 159 3.74 -2.60 -3.38
CA LEU A 159 2.49 -2.97 -4.03
C LEU A 159 1.37 -2.06 -3.51
N LEU A 160 0.71 -1.33 -4.41
CA LEU A 160 -0.46 -0.50 -4.09
C LEU A 160 -1.72 -1.18 -4.62
N ALA A 161 -2.66 -1.49 -3.73
CA ALA A 161 -4.00 -1.93 -4.09
C ALA A 161 -4.90 -0.70 -4.25
N ASN A 162 -5.12 -0.25 -5.48
CA ASN A 162 -5.92 0.94 -5.81
C ASN A 162 -7.12 0.57 -6.69
N ASN A 163 -7.76 -0.55 -6.36
CA ASN A 163 -9.00 -0.97 -6.99
C ASN A 163 -10.19 -0.18 -6.44
N THR A 164 -11.16 0.15 -7.29
CA THR A 164 -12.37 0.88 -6.89
C THR A 164 -13.53 -0.04 -6.52
N THR A 165 -13.45 -1.31 -6.90
CA THR A 165 -14.45 -2.35 -6.60
C THR A 165 -13.77 -3.69 -6.38
N GLY A 166 -14.43 -4.63 -5.72
CA GLY A 166 -13.91 -5.98 -5.49
C GLY A 166 -12.63 -5.97 -4.63
N SER A 167 -11.70 -6.88 -4.92
CA SER A 167 -10.39 -6.90 -4.26
C SER A 167 -9.23 -6.62 -5.20
N GLY A 168 -8.29 -5.78 -4.77
CA GLY A 168 -7.07 -5.49 -5.51
C GLY A 168 -6.05 -6.64 -5.52
N THR A 169 -6.16 -7.65 -4.65
CA THR A 169 -5.16 -8.73 -4.54
C THR A 169 -5.75 -10.15 -4.63
N GLY A 170 -6.97 -10.25 -5.19
CA GLY A 170 -7.68 -11.52 -5.31
C GLY A 170 -8.40 -11.93 -4.02
N GLY A 171 -8.86 -13.17 -3.96
CA GLY A 171 -9.74 -13.65 -2.87
C GLY A 171 -9.03 -14.36 -1.72
N ASN A 172 -7.69 -14.41 -1.69
CA ASN A 172 -6.92 -15.18 -0.71
C ASN A 172 -5.85 -14.31 -0.04
N SER A 173 -4.94 -14.91 0.73
CA SER A 173 -3.98 -14.20 1.58
C SER A 173 -3.01 -13.30 0.81
N VAL A 174 -2.60 -12.22 1.48
CA VAL A 174 -1.49 -11.35 1.12
C VAL A 174 -0.37 -11.53 2.14
N ILE A 175 0.85 -11.76 1.66
CA ILE A 175 2.06 -11.86 2.48
C ILE A 175 3.00 -10.73 2.07
N VAL A 176 3.37 -9.88 3.02
CA VAL A 176 4.33 -8.80 2.81
C VAL A 176 5.65 -9.21 3.46
N GLY A 177 6.63 -9.60 2.65
CA GLY A 177 7.95 -9.97 3.14
C GLY A 177 8.71 -8.76 3.70
N ALA A 178 9.80 -9.00 4.43
CA ALA A 178 10.56 -7.97 5.15
C ALA A 178 11.06 -6.79 4.28
N ALA A 179 11.29 -7.01 2.98
CA ALA A 179 11.71 -5.97 2.02
C ALA A 179 10.54 -5.38 1.20
N GLY A 180 9.31 -5.80 1.49
CA GLY A 180 8.10 -5.39 0.81
C GLY A 180 7.31 -4.34 1.59
N THR A 181 6.58 -3.52 0.84
CA THR A 181 5.58 -2.58 1.36
C THR A 181 4.26 -2.86 0.66
N LEU A 182 3.18 -2.99 1.42
CA LEU A 182 1.81 -3.00 0.92
C LEU A 182 1.14 -1.68 1.29
N GLY A 183 0.41 -1.09 0.35
CA GLY A 183 -0.36 0.12 0.59
C GLY A 183 -1.50 0.30 -0.41
N GLY A 184 -1.96 1.53 -0.57
CA GLY A 184 -2.99 1.92 -1.53
C GLY A 184 -4.28 2.39 -0.88
N THR A 185 -5.28 2.66 -1.72
CA THR A 185 -6.56 3.28 -1.31
C THR A 185 -7.78 2.40 -1.56
N GLY A 186 -7.55 1.17 -2.01
CA GLY A 186 -8.58 0.22 -2.42
C GLY A 186 -9.01 -0.75 -1.32
N THR A 187 -9.42 -1.94 -1.75
CA THR A 187 -9.90 -3.01 -0.86
C THR A 187 -9.13 -4.30 -1.08
N ILE A 188 -8.68 -4.90 0.02
CA ILE A 188 -8.09 -6.23 0.09
C ILE A 188 -9.02 -7.11 0.90
N THR A 189 -9.60 -8.17 0.32
CA THR A 189 -10.54 -9.03 1.05
C THR A 189 -9.85 -10.16 1.81
N GLY A 190 -8.65 -10.52 1.38
CA GLY A 190 -7.83 -11.55 2.00
C GLY A 190 -7.21 -11.15 3.33
N VAL A 191 -6.72 -12.15 4.06
CA VAL A 191 -5.88 -11.95 5.25
C VAL A 191 -4.55 -11.33 4.83
N VAL A 192 -4.16 -10.23 5.46
CA VAL A 192 -2.88 -9.54 5.25
C VAL A 192 -1.92 -9.92 6.38
N THR A 193 -0.80 -10.57 6.04
CA THR A 193 0.27 -10.91 6.99
C THR A 193 1.54 -10.13 6.64
N VAL A 194 2.08 -9.39 7.59
CA VAL A 194 3.12 -8.38 7.36
C VAL A 194 4.36 -8.69 8.16
N ASP A 195 5.46 -8.95 7.46
CA ASP A 195 6.83 -8.99 7.99
C ASP A 195 7.63 -7.72 7.59
N GLY A 196 7.18 -7.01 6.54
CA GLY A 196 7.75 -5.75 6.07
C GLY A 196 6.94 -4.54 6.53
N LYS A 197 6.42 -3.77 5.57
CA LYS A 197 5.63 -2.54 5.84
C LYS A 197 4.20 -2.65 5.36
N LEU A 198 3.26 -2.14 6.16
CA LEU A 198 1.91 -1.81 5.76
C LEU A 198 1.76 -0.29 5.82
N SER A 199 1.39 0.34 4.71
CA SER A 199 1.28 1.79 4.56
C SER A 199 -0.07 2.09 3.90
N PRO A 200 -1.17 2.14 4.67
CA PRO A 200 -2.46 2.55 4.15
C PRO A 200 -2.36 3.88 3.41
N GLY A 201 -3.21 4.10 2.41
CA GLY A 201 -3.21 5.32 1.62
C GLY A 201 -2.25 5.29 0.42
N ASN A 202 -2.32 6.36 -0.37
CA ASN A 202 -1.37 6.73 -1.42
C ASN A 202 -1.22 8.26 -1.38
N SER A 203 -0.52 8.76 -0.34
CA SER A 203 -0.90 9.97 0.40
C SER A 203 -2.06 9.67 1.36
N ILE A 204 -2.64 10.70 1.98
CA ILE A 204 -3.71 10.59 2.97
C ILE A 204 -4.97 9.90 2.42
N GLU A 205 -5.17 8.64 2.76
CA GLU A 205 -6.41 7.92 2.45
C GLU A 205 -6.57 6.62 3.26
N SER A 206 -7.74 5.99 3.14
CA SER A 206 -8.01 4.71 3.79
C SER A 206 -7.60 3.52 2.91
N LEU A 207 -7.03 2.48 3.52
CA LEU A 207 -6.89 1.16 2.90
C LEU A 207 -7.80 0.16 3.62
N ALA A 208 -8.73 -0.44 2.89
CA ALA A 208 -9.58 -1.50 3.42
C ALA A 208 -8.90 -2.88 3.28
N THR A 209 -8.98 -3.70 4.32
CA THR A 209 -8.32 -5.01 4.41
C THR A 209 -9.23 -6.06 5.05
N GLY A 210 -8.90 -7.35 4.87
CA GLY A 210 -9.44 -8.43 5.70
C GLY A 210 -8.77 -8.43 7.09
N THR A 211 -8.63 -9.60 7.71
CA THR A 211 -7.82 -9.70 8.95
C THR A 211 -6.38 -9.27 8.70
N VAL A 212 -5.80 -8.51 9.63
CA VAL A 212 -4.40 -8.05 9.59
C VAL A 212 -3.58 -8.72 10.68
N ASN A 213 -2.45 -9.31 10.29
CA ASN A 213 -1.43 -9.85 11.18
C ASN A 213 -0.14 -9.06 11.00
N LEU A 214 0.21 -8.23 11.98
CA LEU A 214 1.49 -7.55 12.05
C LEU A 214 2.46 -8.41 12.85
N ASN A 215 3.44 -9.01 12.17
CA ASN A 215 4.43 -9.88 12.78
C ASN A 215 5.60 -9.06 13.35
N THR A 216 6.40 -9.69 14.20
CA THR A 216 7.57 -9.06 14.80
C THR A 216 8.54 -8.56 13.72
N GLY A 217 9.05 -7.33 13.89
CA GLY A 217 9.90 -6.63 12.93
C GLY A 217 9.15 -5.83 11.87
N SER A 218 7.83 -6.01 11.75
CA SER A 218 7.01 -5.25 10.80
C SER A 218 6.79 -3.79 11.23
N THR A 219 6.38 -2.95 10.28
CA THR A 219 6.04 -1.54 10.52
C THR A 219 4.66 -1.22 9.94
N LEU A 220 3.79 -0.62 10.75
CA LEU A 220 2.63 0.13 10.25
C LEU A 220 3.08 1.57 10.05
N VAL A 221 3.01 2.03 8.81
CA VAL A 221 3.28 3.41 8.41
C VAL A 221 1.95 4.16 8.37
N PHE A 222 1.92 5.36 8.91
CA PHE A 222 0.73 6.19 8.97
C PHE A 222 1.09 7.63 8.63
N GLU A 223 0.47 8.18 7.60
CA GLU A 223 0.65 9.55 7.15
C GLU A 223 -0.48 10.46 7.66
N SER A 224 -0.14 11.70 7.99
CA SER A 224 -1.12 12.76 8.30
C SER A 224 -0.73 14.06 7.60
N SER A 225 -1.73 14.87 7.22
CA SER A 225 -1.47 16.23 6.71
C SER A 225 -2.57 17.22 7.03
N PHE A 226 -2.15 18.49 7.15
CA PHE A 226 -2.96 19.62 7.54
C PHE A 226 -3.82 20.22 6.42
N SER A 227 -3.49 19.97 5.14
CA SER A 227 -4.08 20.71 4.02
C SER A 227 -5.32 20.08 3.40
N ASP A 228 -5.69 18.86 3.80
CA ASP A 228 -6.78 18.11 3.19
C ASP A 228 -7.96 17.92 4.16
N ALA A 229 -9.17 17.80 3.61
CA ALA A 229 -10.38 17.56 4.40
C ALA A 229 -10.40 16.15 5.04
N ASN A 230 -9.54 15.26 4.55
CA ASN A 230 -9.21 13.96 5.13
C ASN A 230 -7.84 14.09 5.81
N PHE A 231 -7.80 14.01 7.13
CA PHE A 231 -6.66 14.53 7.91
C PHE A 231 -5.54 13.51 8.16
N ALA A 232 -5.75 12.23 7.86
CA ALA A 232 -4.74 11.19 7.96
C ALA A 232 -5.18 9.89 7.29
N ASP A 233 -4.21 8.99 7.12
CA ASP A 233 -4.45 7.62 6.70
C ASP A 233 -5.43 6.90 7.64
N LEU A 234 -6.01 5.81 7.15
CA LEU A 234 -6.76 4.88 7.97
C LEU A 234 -6.56 3.44 7.48
N LEU A 235 -6.23 2.54 8.40
CA LEU A 235 -6.32 1.10 8.15
C LEU A 235 -7.71 0.58 8.54
N ASP A 236 -8.56 0.29 7.56
CA ASP A 236 -9.89 -0.27 7.81
C ASP A 236 -9.90 -1.80 7.70
N ILE A 237 -10.11 -2.48 8.81
CA ILE A 237 -9.94 -3.94 8.93
C ILE A 237 -11.33 -4.59 9.04
N ALA A 238 -11.79 -5.20 7.96
CA ALA A 238 -12.97 -6.07 7.94
C ALA A 238 -12.65 -7.47 8.54
N GLY A 239 -12.03 -7.48 9.71
CA GLY A 239 -11.53 -8.68 10.39
C GLY A 239 -10.86 -8.35 11.72
N SER A 240 -9.99 -9.26 12.17
CA SER A 240 -9.24 -9.07 13.42
C SER A 240 -7.95 -8.28 13.20
N LEU A 241 -7.53 -7.53 14.22
CA LEU A 241 -6.23 -6.89 14.31
C LEU A 241 -5.34 -7.72 15.25
N ASN A 242 -4.31 -8.35 14.69
CA ASN A 242 -3.35 -9.13 15.45
C ASN A 242 -1.96 -8.46 15.39
N ILE A 243 -1.47 -7.99 16.53
CA ILE A 243 -0.13 -7.42 16.67
C ILE A 243 0.72 -8.41 17.47
N SER A 244 1.86 -8.84 16.94
CA SER A 244 2.68 -9.91 17.53
C SER A 244 4.14 -9.53 17.67
N GLY A 245 4.65 -9.52 18.90
CA GLY A 245 6.05 -9.19 19.18
C GLY A 245 6.33 -7.70 19.02
N THR A 246 7.52 -7.35 18.52
CA THR A 246 7.94 -5.96 18.33
C THR A 246 7.44 -5.45 16.97
N VAL A 247 6.41 -4.61 16.96
CA VAL A 247 5.87 -3.98 15.75
C VAL A 247 6.02 -2.47 15.86
N THR A 248 6.60 -1.83 14.85
CA THR A 248 6.80 -0.37 14.85
C THR A 248 5.54 0.33 14.34
N LEU A 249 5.12 1.40 15.02
CA LEU A 249 4.21 2.40 14.47
C LEU A 249 5.05 3.60 14.01
N ASP A 250 5.11 3.83 12.70
CA ASP A 250 5.84 4.93 12.08
C ASP A 250 4.87 6.03 11.66
N LEU A 251 4.84 7.12 12.44
CA LEU A 251 3.98 8.28 12.23
C LEU A 251 4.70 9.28 11.32
N LEU A 252 4.44 9.17 10.01
CA LEU A 252 4.95 10.08 9.00
C LEU A 252 4.07 11.34 8.91
N GLY A 253 4.72 12.47 8.65
CA GLY A 253 4.08 13.79 8.70
C GLY A 253 4.20 14.40 10.10
N ALA A 254 5.09 15.38 10.24
CA ALA A 254 5.31 16.13 11.48
C ALA A 254 4.12 17.08 11.84
N ASP A 255 2.95 16.88 11.24
CA ASP A 255 1.82 17.81 11.28
C ASP A 255 0.88 17.60 12.47
N LEU A 256 1.00 16.50 13.21
CA LEU A 256 0.38 16.41 14.54
C LEU A 256 0.90 17.51 15.49
N ALA A 257 2.01 18.18 15.16
CA ALA A 257 2.51 19.35 15.88
C ALA A 257 1.90 20.70 15.52
N ASN A 258 1.28 20.81 14.35
CA ASN A 258 0.80 22.08 13.79
C ASN A 258 -0.73 22.26 13.91
N LEU A 259 -1.42 21.24 14.42
CA LEU A 259 -2.86 21.24 14.65
C LEU A 259 -3.16 21.74 16.07
N SER A 260 -4.16 22.62 16.20
CA SER A 260 -4.74 23.03 17.49
C SER A 260 -5.61 21.90 18.04
N TRP A 261 -4.97 20.86 18.57
CA TRP A 261 -5.66 19.76 19.23
C TRP A 261 -6.32 20.24 20.52
N VAL A 262 -7.62 19.97 20.66
CA VAL A 262 -8.30 20.12 21.94
C VAL A 262 -8.16 18.81 22.71
N VAL A 263 -8.00 18.90 24.02
CA VAL A 263 -7.97 17.73 24.89
C VAL A 263 -9.21 16.85 24.64
N GLY A 264 -8.97 15.57 24.40
CA GLY A 264 -10.01 14.58 24.09
C GLY A 264 -10.29 14.41 22.59
N ASP A 265 -9.68 15.21 21.72
CA ASP A 265 -9.73 14.97 20.28
C ASP A 265 -9.02 13.66 19.95
N LYS A 266 -9.62 12.90 19.03
CA LYS A 266 -9.15 11.57 18.64
C LYS A 266 -8.75 11.52 17.18
N LEU A 267 -7.72 10.74 16.89
CA LEU A 267 -7.28 10.35 15.56
C LEU A 267 -7.27 8.83 15.48
N SER A 268 -8.04 8.24 14.56
CA SER A 268 -8.04 6.80 14.32
C SER A 268 -6.86 6.40 13.44
N ILE A 269 -6.06 5.46 13.90
CA ILE A 269 -5.00 4.80 13.11
C ILE A 269 -5.59 3.60 12.35
N ALA A 270 -6.45 2.84 13.03
CA ALA A 270 -7.11 1.67 12.48
C ALA A 270 -8.53 1.49 13.04
N SER A 271 -9.39 0.85 12.26
CA SER A 271 -10.67 0.26 12.70
C SER A 271 -10.62 -1.25 12.51
N TYR A 272 -11.33 -2.01 13.35
CA TYR A 272 -11.49 -3.45 13.14
C TYR A 272 -12.91 -3.92 13.50
N THR A 273 -13.43 -4.88 12.73
CA THR A 273 -14.76 -5.49 12.98
C THR A 273 -14.70 -6.80 13.77
N GLY A 274 -13.53 -7.44 13.81
CA GLY A 274 -13.25 -8.65 14.58
C GLY A 274 -12.73 -8.35 15.98
N THR A 275 -11.69 -9.07 16.40
CA THR A 275 -11.06 -8.86 17.71
C THR A 275 -9.69 -8.21 17.57
N TRP A 276 -9.29 -7.47 18.59
CA TRP A 276 -7.89 -7.14 18.85
C TRP A 276 -7.28 -8.19 19.80
N ASN A 277 -6.05 -8.65 19.52
CA ASN A 277 -5.40 -9.72 20.29
C ASN A 277 -4.64 -9.26 21.54
N SER A 278 -4.89 -8.03 22.02
CA SER A 278 -4.13 -7.37 23.10
C SER A 278 -2.65 -7.07 22.79
N GLY A 279 -2.21 -7.22 21.53
CA GLY A 279 -0.86 -6.84 21.11
C GLY A 279 -0.72 -5.34 20.91
N THR A 280 0.44 -4.76 21.21
CA THR A 280 0.67 -3.31 21.12
C THR A 280 1.87 -2.99 20.24
N PHE A 281 1.92 -1.79 19.66
CA PHE A 281 3.10 -1.28 18.99
C PHE A 281 4.24 -1.04 19.99
N ASP A 282 5.48 -1.23 19.54
CA ASP A 282 6.67 -1.10 20.37
C ASP A 282 6.80 0.32 20.94
N GLY A 283 6.90 0.41 22.26
CA GLY A 283 6.91 1.69 22.97
C GLY A 283 5.54 2.39 23.07
N TRP A 284 4.45 1.79 22.59
CA TRP A 284 3.10 2.37 22.64
C TRP A 284 2.14 1.42 23.36
N ALA A 285 2.38 1.19 24.65
CA ALA A 285 1.49 0.36 25.46
C ALA A 285 0.06 0.93 25.49
N ASP A 286 -0.94 0.06 25.63
CA ASP A 286 -2.33 0.49 25.71
C ASP A 286 -2.57 1.44 26.90
N ASP A 287 -3.41 2.45 26.68
CA ASP A 287 -3.67 3.58 27.57
C ASP A 287 -2.43 4.40 28.01
N SER A 288 -1.28 4.21 27.37
CA SER A 288 -0.07 4.98 27.68
C SER A 288 -0.03 6.31 26.94
N THR A 289 0.59 7.31 27.57
CA THR A 289 0.83 8.62 26.96
C THR A 289 2.22 8.70 26.36
N GLN A 290 2.31 9.24 25.15
CA GLN A 290 3.56 9.45 24.42
C GLN A 290 3.64 10.88 23.92
N ALA A 291 4.81 11.48 24.07
CA ALA A 291 5.10 12.79 23.52
C ALA A 291 5.42 12.66 22.03
N PHE A 292 4.58 13.25 21.18
CA PHE A 292 4.80 13.26 19.74
C PHE A 292 4.26 14.56 19.14
N GLY A 293 5.05 15.17 18.24
CA GLY A 293 4.69 16.43 17.61
C GLY A 293 4.37 17.54 18.63
N GLY A 294 5.14 17.69 19.72
CA GLY A 294 4.87 18.73 20.73
C GLY A 294 3.58 18.57 21.54
N ASN A 295 2.81 17.50 21.32
CA ASN A 295 1.60 17.13 22.06
C ASN A 295 1.83 15.84 22.86
N LEU A 296 1.00 15.62 23.88
CA LEU A 296 0.89 14.34 24.55
C LEU A 296 -0.27 13.57 23.94
N TRP A 297 -0.02 12.33 23.53
CA TRP A 297 -0.99 11.45 22.89
C TRP A 297 -1.19 10.22 23.74
N MET A 298 -2.42 9.97 24.16
CA MET A 298 -2.79 8.69 24.74
C MET A 298 -3.19 7.74 23.61
N ILE A 299 -2.48 6.61 23.48
CA ILE A 299 -2.90 5.56 22.55
C ILE A 299 -3.90 4.64 23.24
N ASN A 300 -4.95 4.25 22.55
CA ASN A 300 -5.88 3.22 23.01
C ASN A 300 -6.18 2.28 21.83
N TYR A 301 -6.17 0.97 22.08
CA TYR A 301 -6.34 -0.05 21.04
C TYR A 301 -7.74 -0.66 20.98
N ASP A 302 -8.58 -0.40 21.97
CA ASP A 302 -9.92 -0.95 22.13
C ASP A 302 -11.03 0.11 22.20
N ASP A 303 -10.75 1.29 21.64
CA ASP A 303 -11.63 2.44 21.70
C ASP A 303 -12.93 2.12 20.97
N LEU A 304 -14.06 2.52 21.55
CA LEU A 304 -15.38 2.32 20.94
C LEU A 304 -15.81 3.53 20.12
N VAL A 305 -15.03 4.61 20.15
CA VAL A 305 -15.35 5.87 19.47
C VAL A 305 -14.20 6.24 18.53
N ALA A 306 -14.55 6.39 17.25
CA ALA A 306 -13.62 6.80 16.21
C ALA A 306 -13.02 8.20 16.43
N GLY A 307 -11.91 8.44 15.75
CA GLY A 307 -11.30 9.75 15.59
C GLY A 307 -12.05 10.68 14.63
N LYS A 308 -11.64 11.95 14.61
CA LYS A 308 -12.20 12.97 13.72
C LYS A 308 -11.82 12.79 12.25
N ASN A 309 -10.83 11.95 11.96
CA ASN A 309 -10.35 11.74 10.61
C ASN A 309 -11.31 10.93 9.72
N PHE A 310 -12.56 10.65 10.14
CA PHE A 310 -13.52 9.97 9.25
C PHE A 310 -15.02 10.00 9.67
N THR A 311 -15.97 9.72 8.72
CA THR A 311 -17.45 9.65 9.02
C THR A 311 -18.32 8.52 8.37
N SER A 312 -17.85 7.68 7.44
CA SER A 312 -18.64 6.60 6.76
C SER A 312 -18.01 5.19 6.59
N GLU A 313 -16.68 5.04 6.54
CA GLU A 313 -15.99 3.79 6.12
C GLU A 313 -16.00 2.75 7.24
N GLN A 314 -16.14 3.20 8.49
CA GLN A 314 -16.05 2.38 9.69
C GLN A 314 -17.41 1.80 10.15
N ALA A 315 -18.39 1.75 9.25
CA ALA A 315 -19.72 1.27 9.57
C ALA A 315 -19.67 -0.18 10.09
N GLY A 316 -19.95 -0.37 11.39
CA GLY A 316 -19.95 -1.68 12.02
C GLY A 316 -18.61 -2.12 12.63
N ALA A 317 -17.64 -1.21 12.80
CA ALA A 317 -16.43 -1.48 13.57
C ALA A 317 -16.77 -1.89 15.01
N ALA A 318 -16.04 -2.87 15.52
CA ALA A 318 -16.11 -3.36 16.90
C ALA A 318 -15.16 -2.58 17.82
N GLY A 319 -14.08 -2.02 17.27
CA GLY A 319 -13.16 -1.15 18.00
C GLY A 319 -12.20 -0.39 17.08
N TYR A 320 -11.45 0.52 17.68
CA TYR A 320 -10.52 1.41 17.00
C TYR A 320 -9.19 1.46 17.74
N VAL A 321 -8.10 1.60 16.98
CA VAL A 321 -6.84 2.11 17.51
C VAL A 321 -6.84 3.62 17.35
N THR A 322 -6.79 4.37 18.44
CA THR A 322 -6.85 5.84 18.43
C THR A 322 -5.66 6.47 19.14
N LEU A 323 -5.27 7.65 18.67
CA LEU A 323 -4.46 8.61 19.41
C LEU A 323 -5.38 9.72 19.93
N THR A 324 -5.51 9.84 21.25
CA THR A 324 -6.29 10.88 21.91
C THR A 324 -5.36 11.98 22.42
N ALA A 325 -5.62 13.23 22.04
CA ALA A 325 -4.88 14.38 22.54
C ALA A 325 -5.08 14.52 24.06
N ALA A 326 -4.00 14.34 24.83
CA ALA A 326 -3.97 14.47 26.27
C ALA A 326 -3.59 15.90 26.70
N VAL A 327 -3.96 16.30 27.92
CA VAL A 327 -3.65 17.62 28.49
C VAL A 327 -2.12 17.82 28.48
N PRO A 328 -1.57 18.95 27.98
CA PRO A 328 -0.16 19.28 28.18
C PRO A 328 0.10 19.31 29.69
N GLU A 329 1.18 18.69 30.18
CA GLU A 329 1.51 18.81 31.61
C GLU A 329 1.51 20.31 31.98
N PRO A 330 0.88 20.70 33.10
CA PRO A 330 0.91 22.08 33.52
C PRO A 330 2.38 22.48 33.64
N THR A 331 2.81 23.42 32.81
CA THR A 331 4.16 23.98 32.90
C THR A 331 4.45 24.32 34.36
N SER A 332 5.70 24.14 34.81
CA SER A 332 6.15 24.31 36.19
C SER A 332 5.67 25.59 36.88
N ALA A 333 5.21 26.59 36.11
CA ALA A 333 4.48 27.77 36.56
C ALA A 333 3.21 27.47 37.39
N MET A 334 2.41 26.45 37.05
CA MET A 334 1.20 26.11 37.83
C MET A 334 1.57 25.45 39.17
N LEU A 335 2.61 24.62 39.19
CA LEU A 335 3.17 24.04 40.42
C LEU A 335 3.81 25.13 41.30
N LEU A 336 4.45 26.14 40.69
CA LEU A 336 4.98 27.31 41.39
C LEU A 336 3.86 28.18 41.99
N LEU A 337 2.74 28.35 41.30
CA LEU A 337 1.58 29.10 41.79
C LEU A 337 0.91 28.39 42.98
N VAL A 338 0.72 27.08 42.92
CA VAL A 338 0.19 26.28 44.04
C VAL A 338 1.18 26.29 45.21
N GLY A 339 2.49 26.18 44.95
CA GLY A 339 3.54 26.31 45.96
C GLY A 339 3.58 27.70 46.60
N ALA A 340 3.43 28.77 45.82
CA ALA A 340 3.41 30.15 46.30
C ALA A 340 2.15 30.47 47.12
N LEU A 341 0.97 30.00 46.70
CA LEU A 341 -0.26 30.12 47.50
C LEU A 341 -0.18 29.32 48.80
N GLY A 342 0.41 28.11 48.77
CA GLY A 342 0.69 27.32 49.97
C GLY A 342 1.63 28.04 50.94
N MET A 343 2.68 28.69 50.43
CA MET A 343 3.61 29.49 51.24
C MET A 343 2.98 30.78 51.80
N LEU A 344 2.12 31.46 51.04
CA LEU A 344 1.37 32.64 51.50
C LEU A 344 0.36 32.30 52.60
N ASN A 345 -0.36 31.17 52.47
CA ASN A 345 -1.29 30.70 53.50
C ASN A 345 -0.58 30.19 54.76
N ARG A 346 0.62 29.61 54.63
CA ARG A 346 1.44 29.22 55.80
C ARG A 346 1.96 30.44 56.57
N ARG A 347 2.37 31.51 55.88
CA ARG A 347 2.78 32.77 56.51
C ARG A 347 1.65 33.47 57.27
N ARG A 348 0.41 33.43 56.78
CA ARG A 348 -0.75 34.02 57.46
C ARG A 348 -1.24 33.25 58.70
N ARG A 349 -0.82 32.00 58.89
CA ARG A 349 -1.16 31.20 60.08
C ARG A 349 -0.10 31.26 61.18
N GLN A 350 1.04 31.93 60.94
CA GLN A 350 2.15 32.06 61.89
C GLN A 350 2.35 33.51 62.40
N ALA A 351 1.43 34.42 62.09
CA ALA A 351 1.34 35.77 62.65
C ALA A 351 0.04 35.87 63.46
#